data_AF-A0A9D9X617-F1
#
_entry.id   AF-A0A9D9X617-F1
#
_cell.length_a   1.000
_cell.length_b   1.000
_cell.length_c   1.000
_cell.angle_alpha   90.00
_cell.angle_beta   90.00
_cell.angle_gamma   90.00
#
_symmetry.space_group_name_H-M   'P 1'
#
loop_
_entity.id
_entity.type
_entity.pdbx_description
1 polymer ?
#
loop_
_entity_poly.entity_id
_entity_poly.type
_entity_poly.pdbx_seq_one_letter_code
_entity_poly.pdbx_strand_id
1 'polypeptide(L)'
;MSTIELIAAVIFAIALLHTFSVKFFERLAHRSPRNAGLFHLLGEIEVVFGFWAFVLIAFMAAVEGGQKAIDYAESRQYTEPLFVFVIMVVAASRPVLETIRALVEAVARLLPIRTAVA
;
A
#
# COMPACT_ATOMS: atom_id res chain seq x y z
N MET A 1 8.48 7.89 -28.95
CA MET A 1 7.79 7.47 -27.72
C MET A 1 6.68 6.56 -28.14
N SER A 2 6.70 5.30 -27.70
CA SER A 2 5.59 4.40 -28.02
C SER A 2 4.35 4.87 -27.27
N THR A 3 3.16 4.73 -27.85
CA THR A 3 1.89 5.18 -27.24
C THR A 3 1.70 4.60 -25.84
N ILE A 4 2.19 3.38 -25.62
CA ILE A 4 2.10 2.68 -24.34
C ILE A 4 3.01 3.27 -23.26
N GLU A 5 4.22 3.72 -23.60
CA GLU A 5 5.14 4.38 -22.67
C GLU A 5 4.52 5.67 -22.11
N LEU A 6 3.86 6.45 -22.98
CA LEU A 6 3.19 7.68 -22.57
C LEU A 6 2.01 7.37 -21.64
N ILE A 7 1.17 6.38 -21.99
CA ILE A 7 0.06 5.95 -21.15
C ILE A 7 0.56 5.47 -19.78
N ALA A 8 1.58 4.61 -19.77
CA ALA A 8 2.19 4.10 -18.55
C ALA A 8 2.76 5.23 -17.68
N ALA A 9 3.46 6.21 -18.29
CA ALA A 9 4.00 7.36 -17.59
C ALA A 9 2.90 8.24 -16.97
N VAL A 10 1.80 8.48 -17.69
CA VAL A 10 0.65 9.23 -17.16
C VAL A 10 -0.02 8.48 -16.01
N ILE A 11 -0.29 7.18 -16.17
CA ILE A 11 -0.85 6.34 -15.10
C ILE A 11 0.05 6.37 -13.87
N PHE A 12 1.37 6.24 -14.06
CA PHE A 12 2.35 6.30 -12.98
C PHE A 12 2.35 7.65 -12.27
N ALA A 13 2.30 8.76 -13.01
CA ALA A 13 2.22 10.09 -12.42
C ALA A 13 0.96 10.26 -11.54
N ILE A 14 -0.18 9.78 -12.02
CA ILE A 14 -1.43 9.81 -11.23
C ILE A 14 -1.33 8.87 -10.02
N ALA A 15 -0.69 7.71 -10.17
CA ALA A 15 -0.46 6.77 -9.08
C ALA A 15 0.39 7.38 -7.95
N LEU A 16 1.46 8.10 -8.31
CA LEU A 16 2.27 8.84 -7.35
C LEU A 16 1.45 9.91 -6.64
N LEU A 17 0.68 10.72 -7.39
CA LEU A 17 -0.19 11.74 -6.81
C LEU A 17 -1.19 11.13 -5.82
N HIS A 18 -1.80 9.99 -6.16
CA HIS A 18 -2.70 9.27 -5.25
C HIS A 18 -1.96 8.78 -4.00
N THR A 19 -0.81 8.14 -4.15
CA THR A 19 0.00 7.59 -3.04
C THR A 19 0.40 8.68 -2.04
N PHE A 20 0.85 9.84 -2.51
CA PHE A 20 1.15 10.97 -1.63
C PHE A 20 -0.10 11.65 -1.04
N SER A 21 -1.26 11.42 -1.64
CA SER A 21 -2.56 11.94 -1.17
C SER A 21 -3.28 11.01 -0.19
N VAL A 22 -2.72 9.85 0.15
CA VAL A 22 -3.31 8.88 1.09
C VAL A 22 -3.77 9.52 2.42
N LYS A 23 -2.95 10.38 3.02
CA LYS A 23 -3.31 11.12 4.26
C LYS A 23 -4.51 12.07 4.10
N PHE A 24 -4.81 12.49 2.88
CA PHE A 24 -6.01 13.27 2.60
C PHE A 24 -7.26 12.37 2.56
N PHE A 25 -7.16 11.18 1.95
CA PHE A 25 -8.25 10.20 1.94
C PHE A 25 -8.58 9.67 3.34
N GLU A 26 -7.57 9.43 4.18
CA GLU A 26 -7.78 9.05 5.59
C GLU A 26 -8.55 10.13 6.37
N ARG A 27 -8.20 11.40 6.20
CA ARG A 27 -8.95 12.53 6.80
C ARG A 27 -10.37 12.63 6.25
N LEU A 28 -10.58 12.32 4.98
CA LEU A 28 -11.91 12.30 4.37
C LEU A 28 -12.77 11.15 4.91
N ALA A 29 -12.16 9.99 5.20
CA ALA A 29 -12.82 8.85 5.82
C ALA A 29 -13.41 9.20 7.18
N HIS A 30 -12.66 9.95 8.01
CA HIS A 30 -13.16 10.43 9.31
C HIS A 30 -14.30 11.44 9.22
N ARG A 31 -14.37 12.21 8.12
CA ARG A 31 -15.39 13.25 7.93
C ARG A 31 -16.67 12.72 7.27
N SER A 32 -16.61 11.61 6.54
CA SER A 32 -17.75 11.06 5.78
C SER A 32 -18.19 9.69 6.32
N PRO A 33 -19.16 9.63 7.25
CA PRO A 33 -19.59 8.38 7.86
C PRO A 33 -20.24 7.40 6.86
N ARG A 34 -20.76 7.88 5.73
CA ARG A 34 -21.42 7.03 4.72
C ARG A 34 -20.44 6.25 3.83
N ASN A 35 -19.26 6.81 3.57
CA ASN A 35 -18.26 6.23 2.67
C ASN A 35 -16.91 5.96 3.35
N ALA A 36 -16.88 5.96 4.69
CA ALA A 36 -15.64 5.85 5.48
C ALA A 36 -14.80 4.63 5.09
N GLY A 37 -15.43 3.46 4.88
CA GLY A 37 -14.72 2.24 4.49
C GLY A 37 -14.02 2.34 3.12
N LEU A 38 -14.67 2.98 2.13
CA LEU A 38 -14.08 3.16 0.80
C LEU A 38 -12.88 4.11 0.86
N PHE A 39 -13.00 5.22 1.59
CA PHE A 39 -11.91 6.19 1.74
C PHE A 39 -10.78 5.66 2.61
N HIS A 40 -11.06 4.76 3.56
CA HIS A 40 -10.03 4.06 4.32
C HIS A 40 -9.23 3.09 3.44
N LEU A 41 -9.91 2.28 2.63
CA LEU A 41 -9.26 1.41 1.64
C LEU A 41 -8.38 2.20 0.65
N LEU A 42 -8.85 3.35 0.15
CA LEU A 42 -8.05 4.25 -0.71
C LEU A 42 -6.92 4.97 0.04
N GLY A 43 -6.91 4.89 1.37
CA GLY A 43 -5.84 5.40 2.24
C GLY A 43 -4.82 4.32 2.62
N GLU A 44 -5.01 3.05 2.28
CA GLU A 44 -4.00 2.02 2.53
C GLU A 44 -3.04 1.96 1.33
N ILE A 45 -1.76 2.16 1.58
CA ILE A 45 -0.73 2.17 0.52
C ILE A 45 -0.63 0.82 -0.21
N GLU A 46 -0.96 -0.26 0.49
CA GLU A 46 -1.05 -1.63 0.01
C GLU A 46 -2.13 -1.78 -1.07
N VAL A 47 -3.31 -1.21 -0.81
CA VAL A 47 -4.45 -1.25 -1.71
C VAL A 47 -4.21 -0.32 -2.89
N VAL A 48 -3.66 0.87 -2.64
CA VAL A 48 -3.31 1.84 -3.70
C VAL A 48 -2.31 1.23 -4.68
N PHE A 49 -1.30 0.50 -4.19
CA PHE A 49 -0.35 -0.21 -5.03
C PHE A 49 -1.03 -1.23 -5.95
N GLY A 50 -1.83 -2.14 -5.39
CA GLY A 50 -2.53 -3.18 -6.16
C GLY A 50 -3.53 -2.60 -7.17
N PHE A 51 -4.25 -1.54 -6.78
CA PHE A 51 -5.20 -0.85 -7.64
C PHE A 51 -4.52 -0.27 -8.89
N TRP A 52 -3.42 0.45 -8.73
CA TRP A 52 -2.70 1.04 -9.87
C TRP A 52 -2.01 0.01 -10.76
N ALA A 53 -1.50 -1.07 -10.19
CA ALA A 53 -0.99 -2.20 -10.95
C ALA A 53 -2.09 -2.80 -11.85
N PHE A 54 -3.29 -3.02 -11.30
CA PHE A 54 -4.43 -3.49 -12.08
C PHE A 54 -4.83 -2.52 -13.19
N VAL A 55 -4.92 -1.21 -12.89
CA VAL A 55 -5.24 -0.18 -13.89
C VAL A 55 -4.23 -0.19 -15.03
N LEU A 56 -2.93 -0.27 -14.74
CA LEU A 56 -1.89 -0.35 -15.76
C LEU A 56 -2.08 -1.56 -16.67
N ILE A 57 -2.24 -2.77 -16.11
CA ILE A 57 -2.41 -4.01 -16.87
C ILE A 57 -3.70 -3.98 -17.70
N ALA A 58 -4.79 -3.42 -17.16
CA ALA A 58 -6.05 -3.26 -17.90
C ALA A 58 -5.90 -2.33 -19.11
N PHE A 59 -5.19 -1.20 -18.95
CA PHE A 59 -4.89 -0.29 -20.06
C PHE A 59 -3.96 -0.94 -21.09
N MET A 60 -2.94 -1.69 -20.67
CA MET A 60 -2.09 -2.45 -21.57
C MET A 60 -2.90 -3.48 -22.37
N ALA A 61 -3.80 -4.22 -21.71
CA ALA A 61 -4.65 -5.21 -22.36
C ALA A 61 -5.61 -4.57 -23.38
N ALA A 62 -6.12 -3.37 -23.09
CA ALA A 62 -7.01 -2.64 -23.99
C ALA A 62 -6.30 -2.05 -25.22
N VAL A 63 -5.03 -1.62 -25.08
CA VAL A 63 -4.28 -0.95 -26.16
C VAL A 63 -3.44 -1.92 -26.98
N GLU A 64 -2.77 -2.88 -26.33
CA GLU A 64 -1.83 -3.79 -26.98
C GLU A 64 -2.35 -5.23 -27.12
N GLY A 65 -3.47 -5.54 -26.46
CA GLY A 65 -4.09 -6.86 -26.42
C GLY A 65 -3.75 -7.64 -25.15
N GLY A 66 -4.66 -8.54 -24.76
CA GLY A 66 -4.55 -9.30 -23.51
C GLY A 66 -3.28 -10.15 -23.40
N GLN A 67 -2.83 -10.77 -24.49
CA GLN A 67 -1.64 -11.62 -24.46
C GLN A 67 -0.37 -10.83 -24.09
N LYS A 68 -0.16 -9.66 -24.72
CA LYS A 68 1.00 -8.81 -24.40
C LYS A 68 0.96 -8.28 -22.97
N ALA A 69 -0.22 -7.99 -22.44
CA ALA A 69 -0.38 -7.57 -21.05
C ALA A 69 -0.06 -8.70 -20.06
N ILE A 70 -0.45 -9.93 -20.37
CA ILE A 70 -0.10 -11.13 -19.60
C ILE A 70 1.41 -11.37 -19.68
N ASP A 71 1.99 -11.40 -20.89
CA ASP A 71 3.43 -11.59 -21.09
C ASP A 71 4.23 -10.51 -20.33
N TYR A 72 3.76 -9.26 -20.34
CA TYR A 72 4.36 -8.18 -19.55
C TYR A 72 4.28 -8.48 -18.06
N ALA A 73 3.12 -8.86 -17.53
CA ALA A 73 2.96 -9.20 -16.11
C ALA A 73 3.89 -10.36 -15.71
N GLU A 74 3.92 -11.43 -16.49
CA GLU A 74 4.75 -12.62 -16.22
C GLU A 74 6.26 -12.35 -16.33
N SER A 75 6.67 -11.36 -17.14
CA SER A 75 8.08 -10.99 -17.29
C SER A 75 8.69 -10.26 -16.09
N ARG A 76 7.89 -9.80 -15.13
CA ARG A 76 8.36 -8.97 -14.01
C ARG A 76 8.68 -9.78 -12.77
N GLN A 77 9.66 -9.28 -12.02
CA GLN A 77 10.08 -9.86 -10.74
C GLN A 77 9.27 -9.21 -9.61
N TYR A 78 8.39 -9.99 -8.99
CA TYR A 78 7.55 -9.53 -7.87
C TYR A 78 8.07 -9.93 -6.50
N THR A 79 9.25 -10.56 -6.41
CA THR A 79 9.81 -11.05 -5.15
C THR A 79 9.96 -9.93 -4.12
N GLU A 80 10.53 -8.79 -4.50
CA GLU A 80 10.71 -7.65 -3.58
C GLU A 80 9.36 -7.01 -3.19
N PRO A 81 8.45 -6.65 -4.12
CA PRO A 81 7.13 -6.11 -3.75
C PRO A 81 6.33 -7.06 -2.84
N LEU A 82 6.32 -8.36 -3.16
CA LEU A 82 5.59 -9.35 -2.36
C LEU A 82 6.23 -9.53 -0.98
N PHE A 83 7.56 -9.54 -0.89
CA PHE A 83 8.26 -9.59 0.39
C PHE A 83 7.87 -8.41 1.28
N VAL A 84 7.97 -7.18 0.76
CA VAL A 84 7.61 -5.96 1.50
C VAL A 84 6.14 -5.99 1.92
N PHE A 85 5.24 -6.36 1.01
CA PHE A 85 3.82 -6.50 1.31
C PHE A 85 3.55 -7.49 2.45
N VAL A 86 4.16 -8.68 2.41
CA VAL A 86 3.99 -9.71 3.42
C VAL A 86 4.49 -9.23 4.79
N ILE A 87 5.70 -8.67 4.87
CA ILE A 87 6.23 -8.22 6.17
C ILE A 87 5.40 -7.08 6.76
N MET A 88 4.87 -6.17 5.94
CA MET A 88 4.02 -5.07 6.39
C MET A 88 2.69 -5.60 6.96
N VAL A 89 2.02 -6.50 6.25
CA VAL A 89 0.75 -7.11 6.69
C VAL A 89 0.97 -7.92 7.98
N VAL A 90 2.05 -8.71 8.05
CA VAL A 90 2.38 -9.49 9.25
C VAL A 90 2.73 -8.58 10.42
N ALA A 91 3.51 -7.52 10.20
CA ALA A 91 3.88 -6.56 11.24
C ALA A 91 2.68 -5.80 11.82
N ALA A 92 1.66 -5.52 11.01
CA ALA A 92 0.42 -4.90 11.45
C ALA A 92 -0.51 -5.84 12.24
N SER A 93 -0.19 -7.13 12.34
CA SER A 93 -1.05 -8.11 13.01
C SER A 93 -1.04 -7.96 14.55
N ARG A 94 -2.21 -8.21 15.17
CA ARG A 94 -2.37 -8.12 16.64
C ARG A 94 -1.34 -8.95 17.42
N PRO A 95 -1.05 -10.22 17.07
CA PRO A 95 -0.08 -11.02 17.83
C PRO A 95 1.33 -10.42 17.81
N VAL A 96 1.74 -9.84 16.67
CA VAL A 96 3.05 -9.19 16.54
C VAL A 96 3.09 -7.91 17.39
N LEU A 97 2.06 -7.07 17.30
CA LEU A 97 1.96 -5.85 18.10
C LEU A 97 1.96 -6.13 19.61
N GLU A 98 1.22 -7.14 20.06
CA GLU A 98 1.19 -7.55 21.47
C GLU A 98 2.55 -8.08 21.95
N THR A 99 3.23 -8.88 21.13
CA THR A 99 4.58 -9.39 21.45
C THR A 99 5.58 -8.25 21.57
N ILE A 100 5.59 -7.33 20.63
CA ILE A 100 6.47 -6.15 20.65
C ILE A 100 6.15 -5.26 21.84
N ARG A 101 4.87 -5.04 22.15
CA ARG A 101 4.46 -4.29 23.35
C ARG A 101 4.98 -4.93 24.63
N ALA A 102 4.82 -6.24 24.79
CA ALA A 102 5.32 -6.97 25.95
C ALA A 102 6.84 -6.88 26.08
N LEU A 103 7.57 -6.97 24.95
CA LEU A 103 9.02 -6.82 24.91
C LEU A 103 9.47 -5.41 25.31
N VAL A 104 8.82 -4.38 24.77
CA VAL A 104 9.09 -2.97 25.12
C VAL A 104 8.84 -2.73 26.61
N GLU A 105 7.74 -3.26 27.16
CA GLU A 105 7.45 -3.16 28.60
C GLU A 105 8.48 -3.90 29.46
N ALA A 106 8.98 -5.06 29.01
CA ALA A 106 10.06 -5.78 29.70
C ALA A 106 11.37 -4.98 29.72
N VAL A 107 11.75 -4.38 28.59
CA VAL A 107 12.95 -3.53 28.50
C VAL A 107 12.78 -2.26 29.34
N ALA A 108 11.61 -1.62 29.29
CA ALA A 108 11.32 -0.43 30.08
C ALA A 108 11.44 -0.67 31.59
N ARG A 109 11.03 -1.86 32.07
CA ARG A 109 11.19 -2.26 33.48
C ARG A 109 12.65 -2.44 33.92
N LEU A 110 13.57 -2.72 32.99
CA LEU A 110 15.00 -2.87 33.29
C LEU A 110 15.73 -1.51 33.32
N LEU A 111 15.16 -0.48 32.71
CA LEU A 111 15.74 0.86 32.70
C LEU A 111 15.32 1.65 33.95
N PRO A 112 16.26 2.31 34.67
CA PRO A 112 15.95 3.10 35.86
C PRO A 112 15.40 4.49 35.47
N ILE A 113 14.34 4.50 34.67
CA ILE A 113 13.67 5.72 34.19
C ILE A 113 12.25 5.71 34.75
N ARG A 114 11.79 6.83 35.32
CA ARG A 114 10.42 6.96 35.80
C ARG A 114 9.46 6.74 34.63
N THR A 115 8.73 5.64 34.62
CA THR A 115 7.64 5.39 33.68
C THR A 115 6.50 6.37 33.99
N ALA A 116 6.46 7.50 33.28
CA ALA A 116 5.50 8.60 33.50
C ALA A 116 4.13 8.35 32.85
N VAL A 117 3.70 7.10 32.70
CA VAL A 117 2.40 6.77 32.12
C VAL A 117 1.61 5.96 33.13
N ALA A 118 0.94 6.68 34.03
CA ALA A 118 -0.20 6.22 34.81
C ALA A 118 -1.37 7.17 34.50
#